data_AF-A0A650GEL5-F1
#
_entry.id   AF-A0A650GEL5-F1
#
_cell.length_a   1.000
_cell.length_b   1.000
_cell.length_c   1.000
_cell.angle_alpha   90.00
_cell.angle_beta   90.00
_cell.angle_gamma   90.00
#
_symmetry.space_group_name_H-M   'P 1'
#
loop_
_entity.id
_entity.type
_entity.pdbx_description
1 polymer ?
#
loop_
_entity_poly.entity_id
_entity_poly.type
_entity_poly.pdbx_seq_one_letter_code
_entity_poly.pdbx_strand_id
1 'polypeptide(L)'
;MALTPEDVLNKTFTQTQFRRGYDEREVDDFLDEVVAEMRRMVKDGEDLRARVQDGDAPATTSAAAAPAPAGDSGQAVKERDALMRRNDELKARLEKEQSALADAQKRASEAEARVKALEEQQGRESQSRDEQAAAAQRGADERVSTVTARAEEAEKAAQERIAKAEADAKKAEADAKKAQEDAQRRREAAERAAAEAEAKARTAQQAPAPAAAAPGQGDQAAAFAGGAATGGGASGLIALAQRLHDEHVAEGQSQHDKLVAEAKAKFEELVGQGQARHDELVTKGQTQHDDLLSRGKAENEKLVGEGTSQRDKLIGDATSKSQGMVAEAEEKKKRILGDLEQRKTEVEKQIADLKSFEKDYRSRLKDYISGQLAELDTVGTTERPAQKQG
;
A
#
# COMPACT_ATOMS: atom_id res chain seq x y z
N MET A 1 -51.71 -13.67 -5.35
CA MET A 1 -51.49 -12.88 -4.11
C MET A 1 -50.13 -12.22 -4.27
N ALA A 2 -50.12 -10.91 -4.49
CA ALA A 2 -48.87 -10.13 -4.51
C ALA A 2 -48.49 -9.81 -3.05
N LEU A 3 -47.20 -9.86 -2.75
CA LEU A 3 -46.66 -9.44 -1.45
C LEU A 3 -47.01 -7.97 -1.22
N THR A 4 -47.52 -7.64 -0.04
CA THR A 4 -47.75 -6.24 0.33
C THR A 4 -46.46 -5.64 0.90
N PRO A 5 -46.27 -4.31 0.83
CA PRO A 5 -45.12 -3.66 1.46
C PRO A 5 -45.01 -3.97 2.96
N GLU A 6 -46.14 -4.17 3.64
CA GLU A 6 -46.20 -4.52 5.06
C GLU A 6 -45.79 -5.98 5.34
N ASP A 7 -45.92 -6.88 4.35
CA ASP A 7 -45.47 -8.27 4.48
C ASP A 7 -43.94 -8.40 4.44
N VAL A 8 -43.26 -7.44 3.78
CA VAL A 8 -41.80 -7.39 3.68
C VAL A 8 -41.20 -6.84 4.97
N LEU A 9 -41.80 -5.79 5.55
CA LEU A 9 -41.37 -5.23 6.83
C LEU A 9 -41.49 -6.22 8.00
N ASN A 10 -42.52 -7.08 7.98
CA ASN A 10 -42.75 -8.06 9.05
C ASN A 10 -42.01 -9.39 8.82
N LYS A 11 -41.13 -9.47 7.82
CA LYS A 11 -40.47 -10.74 7.46
C LYS A 11 -39.26 -11.00 8.35
N THR A 12 -39.33 -12.05 9.16
CA THR A 12 -38.19 -12.51 9.97
C THR A 12 -37.45 -13.66 9.29
N PHE A 13 -36.12 -13.60 9.27
CA PHE A 13 -35.25 -14.67 8.78
C PHE A 13 -34.62 -15.48 9.94
N THR A 14 -34.38 -16.77 9.71
CA THR A 14 -33.74 -17.66 10.70
C THR A 14 -32.22 -17.44 10.75
N GLN A 15 -31.68 -17.11 11.92
CA GLN A 15 -30.22 -16.89 12.10
C GLN A 15 -29.43 -18.20 12.01
N THR A 16 -28.43 -18.30 11.14
CA THR A 16 -27.62 -19.52 10.97
C THR A 16 -26.32 -19.44 11.78
N GLN A 17 -26.20 -20.22 12.87
CA GLN A 17 -25.02 -20.15 13.75
C GLN A 17 -23.75 -20.85 13.20
N PHE A 18 -23.89 -21.74 12.20
CA PHE A 18 -22.78 -22.58 11.70
C PHE A 18 -22.45 -22.35 10.21
N ARG A 19 -23.07 -21.36 9.55
CA ARG A 19 -22.79 -20.99 8.16
C ARG A 19 -22.65 -19.48 8.05
N ARG A 20 -21.79 -19.01 7.14
CA ARG A 20 -21.70 -17.58 6.81
C ARG A 20 -23.06 -17.14 6.25
N GLY A 21 -23.79 -16.34 7.02
CA GLY A 21 -25.03 -15.69 6.61
C GLY A 21 -24.76 -14.31 6.02
N TYR A 22 -25.81 -13.66 5.54
CA TYR A 22 -25.81 -12.24 5.18
C TYR A 22 -25.73 -11.37 6.44
N ASP A 23 -25.12 -10.19 6.36
CA ASP A 23 -25.10 -9.22 7.48
C ASP A 23 -26.52 -8.69 7.68
N GLU A 24 -27.02 -8.76 8.92
CA GLU A 24 -28.39 -8.37 9.26
C GLU A 24 -28.68 -6.91 8.88
N ARG A 25 -27.70 -6.01 9.04
CA ARG A 25 -27.88 -4.59 8.73
C ARG A 25 -27.95 -4.33 7.22
N GLU A 26 -27.14 -5.03 6.44
CA GLU A 26 -27.16 -4.92 4.98
C GLU A 26 -28.47 -5.47 4.39
N VAL A 27 -29.00 -6.53 5.00
CA VAL A 27 -30.32 -7.07 4.64
C VAL A 27 -31.43 -6.10 5.03
N ASP A 28 -31.38 -5.53 6.23
CA ASP A 28 -32.39 -4.56 6.70
C ASP A 28 -32.39 -3.29 5.82
N ASP A 29 -31.22 -2.72 5.51
CA ASP A 29 -31.08 -1.55 4.63
C ASP A 29 -31.65 -1.83 3.22
N PHE A 30 -31.41 -3.03 2.68
CA PHE A 30 -31.95 -3.43 1.38
C PHE A 30 -33.49 -3.62 1.42
N LEU A 31 -34.03 -4.17 2.51
CA LEU A 31 -35.47 -4.34 2.66
C LEU A 31 -36.20 -2.98 2.76
N ASP A 32 -35.59 -1.98 3.41
CA ASP A 32 -36.13 -0.61 3.44
C ASP A 32 -36.22 0.01 2.04
N GLU A 33 -35.20 -0.20 1.19
CA GLU A 33 -35.21 0.26 -0.20
C GLU A 33 -36.31 -0.44 -1.02
N VAL A 34 -36.44 -1.77 -0.88
CA VAL A 34 -37.48 -2.54 -1.57
C VAL A 34 -38.88 -2.08 -1.16
N VAL A 35 -39.10 -1.82 0.13
CA VAL A 35 -40.40 -1.33 0.64
C VAL A 35 -40.72 0.06 0.09
N ALA A 36 -39.73 0.95 0.00
CA ALA A 36 -39.92 2.28 -0.58
C ALA A 36 -40.35 2.21 -2.05
N GLU A 37 -39.70 1.36 -2.85
CA GLU A 37 -40.03 1.21 -4.27
C GLU A 37 -41.37 0.48 -4.47
N MET A 38 -41.70 -0.51 -3.63
CA MET A 38 -43.02 -1.16 -3.69
C MET A 38 -44.16 -0.19 -3.34
N ARG A 39 -43.98 0.69 -2.35
CA ARG A 39 -44.95 1.75 -2.04
C ARG A 39 -45.12 2.72 -3.21
N ARG A 40 -44.02 3.07 -3.89
CA ARG A 40 -44.05 3.89 -5.09
C ARG A 40 -44.80 3.21 -6.23
N MET A 41 -44.52 1.94 -6.52
CA MET A 41 -45.21 1.18 -7.57
C MET A 41 -46.71 1.03 -7.32
N VAL A 42 -47.12 0.83 -6.06
CA VAL A 42 -48.54 0.77 -5.68
C VAL A 42 -49.21 2.12 -5.94
N LYS A 43 -48.57 3.22 -5.51
CA LYS A 43 -49.08 4.58 -5.75
C LYS A 43 -49.16 4.91 -7.24
N ASP A 44 -48.13 4.58 -8.02
CA ASP A 44 -48.11 4.79 -9.46
C ASP A 44 -49.23 3.97 -10.15
N GLY A 45 -49.50 2.75 -9.67
CA GLY A 45 -50.61 1.91 -10.13
C GLY A 45 -51.98 2.48 -9.78
N GLU A 46 -52.14 3.08 -8.61
CA GLU A 46 -53.35 3.80 -8.21
C GLU A 46 -53.57 5.06 -9.06
N ASP A 47 -52.52 5.85 -9.29
CA ASP A 47 -52.56 7.05 -10.12
C ASP A 47 -52.87 6.72 -11.60
N LEU A 48 -52.29 5.64 -12.13
CA LEU A 48 -52.60 5.13 -13.47
C LEU A 48 -54.06 4.66 -13.56
N ARG A 49 -54.57 3.96 -12.54
CA ARG A 49 -55.94 3.50 -12.50
C ARG A 49 -56.94 4.65 -12.36
N ALA A 50 -56.61 5.67 -11.57
CA ALA A 50 -57.39 6.90 -11.46
C ALA A 50 -57.45 7.64 -12.79
N ARG A 51 -56.32 7.78 -13.50
CA ARG A 51 -56.28 8.39 -14.85
C ARG A 51 -57.11 7.62 -15.89
N VAL A 52 -57.19 6.31 -15.78
CA VAL A 52 -58.05 5.49 -16.66
C VAL A 52 -59.53 5.66 -16.32
N GLN A 53 -59.89 5.85 -15.04
CA GLN A 53 -61.27 6.13 -14.63
C GLN A 53 -61.71 7.56 -14.98
N ASP A 54 -60.83 8.55 -14.84
CA ASP A 54 -61.10 9.94 -15.20
C ASP A 54 -61.15 10.16 -16.72
N GLY A 55 -60.50 9.28 -17.50
CA GLY A 55 -60.49 9.30 -18.96
C GLY A 55 -61.73 8.68 -19.62
N ASP A 56 -62.66 8.10 -18.86
CA ASP A 56 -63.81 7.35 -19.38
C ASP A 56 -65.17 7.94 -18.91
N ALA A 57 -65.44 9.22 -19.25
CA ALA A 57 -66.78 9.81 -19.44
C ALA A 57 -66.68 11.26 -19.98
N PRO A 58 -67.60 11.78 -20.85
CA PRO A 58 -68.93 11.26 -21.18
C PRO A 58 -69.26 11.17 -22.69
N ALA A 59 -70.15 10.23 -23.08
CA ALA A 59 -71.11 10.42 -24.18
C ALA A 59 -72.21 9.33 -24.18
N THR A 60 -73.11 9.34 -23.20
CA THR A 60 -74.47 8.79 -23.39
C THR A 60 -75.49 9.72 -22.75
N THR A 61 -76.15 10.55 -23.56
CA THR A 61 -77.47 11.10 -23.25
C THR A 61 -78.29 11.18 -24.54
N SER A 62 -79.48 10.61 -24.43
CA SER A 62 -80.61 10.59 -25.36
C SER A 62 -81.16 11.98 -25.68
N ALA A 63 -81.61 12.20 -26.93
CA ALA A 63 -83.01 12.56 -27.26
C ALA A 63 -83.19 13.36 -28.57
N ALA A 64 -84.16 12.86 -29.37
CA ALA A 64 -85.21 13.60 -30.07
C ALA A 64 -84.93 14.39 -31.37
N ALA A 65 -85.69 13.98 -32.37
CA ALA A 65 -85.93 14.62 -33.65
C ALA A 65 -86.95 15.78 -33.56
N ALA A 66 -86.68 16.88 -34.26
CA ALA A 66 -87.64 17.75 -34.99
C ALA A 66 -86.86 18.85 -35.77
N PRO A 67 -87.39 19.39 -36.89
CA PRO A 67 -86.57 19.84 -38.02
C PRO A 67 -86.22 21.34 -38.00
N ALA A 68 -85.01 21.67 -38.46
CA ALA A 68 -84.56 23.03 -38.74
C ALA A 68 -84.63 23.33 -40.26
N PRO A 69 -84.76 24.60 -40.66
CA PRO A 69 -85.28 25.00 -41.97
C PRO A 69 -84.27 24.79 -43.10
N ALA A 70 -84.81 24.56 -44.30
CA ALA A 70 -84.05 24.49 -45.53
C ALA A 70 -83.32 25.81 -45.78
N GLY A 71 -81.99 25.79 -45.67
CA GLY A 71 -81.17 26.96 -45.98
C GLY A 71 -79.70 26.87 -45.62
N ASP A 72 -79.00 25.73 -45.76
CA ASP A 72 -77.53 25.78 -45.70
C ASP A 72 -76.72 24.57 -46.24
N SER A 73 -77.11 24.01 -47.39
CA SER A 73 -76.30 22.98 -48.05
C SER A 73 -74.90 23.48 -48.46
N GLY A 74 -74.71 24.81 -48.56
CA GLY A 74 -73.43 25.43 -48.87
C GLY A 74 -72.44 25.46 -47.70
N GLN A 75 -72.88 25.73 -46.46
CA GLN A 75 -72.00 25.68 -45.28
C GLN A 75 -71.69 24.24 -44.87
N ALA A 76 -72.66 23.32 -44.94
CA ALA A 76 -72.42 21.90 -44.62
C ALA A 76 -71.36 21.25 -45.52
N VAL A 77 -71.32 21.60 -46.81
CA VAL A 77 -70.27 21.11 -47.74
C VAL A 77 -68.90 21.73 -47.43
N LYS A 78 -68.84 23.04 -47.13
CA LYS A 78 -67.59 23.71 -46.72
C LYS A 78 -67.02 23.14 -45.41
N GLU A 79 -67.90 22.83 -44.46
CA GLU A 79 -67.53 22.26 -43.17
C GLU A 79 -67.04 20.81 -43.31
N ARG A 80 -67.69 20.00 -44.15
CA ARG A 80 -67.21 18.66 -44.52
C ARG A 80 -65.83 18.71 -45.19
N ASP A 81 -65.63 19.62 -46.13
CA ASP A 81 -64.35 19.74 -46.85
C ASP A 81 -63.23 20.25 -45.91
N ALA A 82 -63.55 21.12 -44.94
CA ALA A 82 -62.63 21.54 -43.89
C ALA A 82 -62.29 20.38 -42.92
N LEU A 83 -63.26 19.56 -42.55
CA LEU A 83 -63.05 18.36 -41.72
C LEU A 83 -62.23 17.29 -42.43
N MET A 84 -62.39 17.12 -43.74
CA MET A 84 -61.55 16.21 -44.54
C MET A 84 -60.09 16.67 -44.53
N ARG A 85 -59.83 17.96 -44.81
CA ARG A 85 -58.47 18.53 -44.73
C ARG A 85 -57.85 18.37 -43.35
N ARG A 86 -58.63 18.59 -42.29
CA ARG A 86 -58.17 18.42 -40.91
C ARG A 86 -57.87 16.95 -40.60
N ASN A 87 -58.66 16.01 -41.11
CA ASN A 87 -58.38 14.58 -40.99
C ASN A 87 -57.11 14.16 -41.75
N ASP A 88 -56.91 14.67 -42.96
CA ASP A 88 -55.69 14.37 -43.73
C ASP A 88 -54.45 14.97 -43.07
N GLU A 89 -54.57 16.17 -42.49
CA GLU A 89 -53.49 16.79 -41.71
C GLU A 89 -53.21 16.03 -40.41
N LEU A 90 -54.24 15.55 -39.71
CA LEU A 90 -54.09 14.70 -38.53
C LEU A 90 -53.45 13.36 -38.86
N LYS A 91 -53.80 12.73 -39.99
CA LYS A 91 -53.15 11.50 -40.47
C LYS A 91 -51.67 11.73 -40.77
N ALA A 92 -51.33 12.81 -41.47
CA ALA A 92 -49.95 13.15 -41.77
C ALA A 92 -49.13 13.43 -40.49
N ARG A 93 -49.74 14.08 -39.48
CA ARG A 93 -49.12 14.26 -38.16
C ARG A 93 -48.93 12.92 -37.43
N LEU A 94 -49.91 12.03 -37.50
CA LEU A 94 -49.86 10.72 -36.85
C LEU A 94 -48.78 9.81 -37.49
N GLU A 95 -48.64 9.83 -38.81
CA GLU A 95 -47.54 9.14 -39.51
C GLU A 95 -46.16 9.72 -39.17
N LYS A 96 -46.06 11.05 -39.04
CA LYS A 96 -44.82 11.72 -38.62
C LYS A 96 -44.44 11.37 -37.18
N GLU A 97 -45.40 11.33 -36.26
CA GLU A 97 -45.18 10.90 -34.89
C GLU A 97 -44.82 9.40 -34.82
N GLN A 98 -45.46 8.55 -35.62
CA GLN A 98 -45.13 7.12 -35.69
C GLN A 98 -43.71 6.85 -36.21
N SER A 99 -43.27 7.58 -37.23
CA SER A 99 -41.89 7.48 -37.74
C SER A 99 -40.87 8.02 -36.72
N ALA A 100 -41.19 9.12 -36.03
CA ALA A 100 -40.35 9.64 -34.94
C ALA A 100 -40.24 8.65 -33.76
N LEU A 101 -41.34 7.98 -33.40
CA LEU A 101 -41.35 6.93 -32.38
C LEU A 101 -40.53 5.71 -32.81
N ALA A 102 -40.61 5.28 -34.08
CA ALA A 102 -39.81 4.17 -34.59
C ALA A 102 -38.30 4.49 -34.57
N ASP A 103 -37.92 5.71 -34.92
CA ASP A 103 -36.53 6.16 -34.84
C ASP A 103 -36.04 6.30 -33.40
N ALA A 104 -36.90 6.78 -32.49
CA ALA A 104 -36.60 6.84 -31.06
C ALA A 104 -36.43 5.43 -30.45
N GLN A 105 -37.28 4.48 -30.82
CA GLN A 105 -37.17 3.07 -30.39
C GLN A 105 -35.88 2.42 -30.90
N LYS A 106 -35.49 2.66 -32.16
CA LYS A 106 -34.20 2.18 -32.68
C LYS A 106 -33.04 2.75 -31.89
N ARG A 107 -33.01 4.06 -31.66
CA ARG A 107 -31.97 4.71 -30.85
C ARG A 107 -31.91 4.19 -29.41
N ALA A 108 -33.06 3.90 -28.80
CA ALA A 108 -33.12 3.29 -27.48
C ALA A 108 -32.51 1.88 -27.47
N SER A 109 -32.88 1.03 -28.43
CA SER A 109 -32.32 -0.33 -28.55
C SER A 109 -30.80 -0.34 -28.83
N GLU A 110 -30.31 0.61 -29.64
CA GLU A 110 -28.88 0.78 -29.88
C GLU A 110 -28.13 1.29 -28.64
N ALA A 111 -28.74 2.17 -27.87
CA ALA A 111 -28.18 2.66 -26.61
C ALA A 111 -28.11 1.53 -25.57
N GLU A 112 -29.16 0.72 -25.44
CA GLU A 112 -29.18 -0.47 -24.58
C GLU A 112 -28.11 -1.49 -24.99
N ALA A 113 -27.95 -1.75 -26.30
CA ALA A 113 -26.89 -2.62 -26.80
C ALA A 113 -25.49 -2.08 -26.49
N ARG A 114 -25.29 -0.76 -26.54
CA ARG A 114 -24.01 -0.11 -26.16
C ARG A 114 -23.75 -0.20 -24.67
N VAL A 115 -24.76 -0.01 -23.82
CA VAL A 115 -24.63 -0.16 -22.36
C VAL A 115 -24.23 -1.59 -22.02
N LYS A 116 -24.92 -2.58 -22.59
CA LYS A 116 -24.57 -4.00 -22.38
C LYS A 116 -23.15 -4.33 -22.85
N ALA A 117 -22.73 -3.81 -24.00
CA ALA A 117 -21.36 -4.01 -24.49
C ALA A 117 -20.31 -3.38 -23.58
N LEU A 118 -20.59 -2.20 -23.00
CA LEU A 118 -19.72 -1.54 -22.04
C LEU A 118 -19.66 -2.30 -20.71
N GLU A 119 -20.77 -2.83 -20.22
CA GLU A 119 -20.82 -3.69 -19.03
C GLU A 119 -20.01 -4.98 -19.24
N GLU A 120 -20.14 -5.63 -20.39
CA GLU A 120 -19.33 -6.81 -20.75
C GLU A 120 -17.83 -6.46 -20.87
N GLN A 121 -17.50 -5.29 -21.41
CA GLN A 121 -16.12 -4.81 -21.48
C GLN A 121 -15.56 -4.54 -20.08
N GLN A 122 -16.30 -3.85 -19.22
CA GLN A 122 -15.90 -3.60 -17.83
C GLN A 122 -15.78 -4.90 -17.03
N GLY A 123 -16.68 -5.86 -17.27
CA GLY A 123 -16.59 -7.21 -16.69
C GLY A 123 -15.29 -7.91 -17.09
N ARG A 124 -14.94 -7.93 -18.38
CA ARG A 124 -13.68 -8.50 -18.87
C ARG A 124 -12.45 -7.78 -18.31
N GLU A 125 -12.49 -6.44 -18.25
CA GLU A 125 -11.39 -5.65 -17.67
C GLU A 125 -11.22 -5.94 -16.18
N SER A 126 -12.31 -6.03 -15.41
CA SER A 126 -12.26 -6.39 -13.99
C SER A 126 -11.67 -7.80 -13.78
N GLN A 127 -12.13 -8.79 -14.55
CA GLN A 127 -11.59 -10.15 -14.52
C GLN A 127 -10.09 -10.18 -14.85
N SER A 128 -9.65 -9.42 -15.86
CA SER A 128 -8.24 -9.34 -16.21
C SER A 128 -7.38 -8.68 -15.12
N ARG A 129 -7.93 -7.68 -14.42
CA ARG A 129 -7.25 -7.03 -13.28
C ARG A 129 -7.15 -7.97 -12.09
N ASP A 130 -8.21 -8.71 -11.80
CA ASP A 130 -8.24 -9.70 -10.73
C ASP A 130 -7.28 -10.86 -11.01
N GLU A 131 -7.22 -11.35 -12.25
CA GLU A 131 -6.25 -12.36 -12.67
C GLU A 131 -4.80 -11.87 -12.56
N GLN A 132 -4.53 -10.62 -12.97
CA GLN A 132 -3.21 -10.00 -12.82
C GLN A 132 -2.83 -9.81 -11.34
N ALA A 133 -3.78 -9.39 -10.50
CA ALA A 133 -3.57 -9.25 -9.06
C ALA A 133 -3.29 -10.62 -8.41
N ALA A 134 -4.05 -11.65 -8.77
CA ALA A 134 -3.85 -13.01 -8.28
C ALA A 134 -2.52 -13.63 -8.76
N ALA A 135 -2.08 -13.31 -9.98
CA ALA A 135 -0.77 -13.71 -10.49
C ALA A 135 0.38 -12.98 -9.76
N ALA A 136 0.22 -11.68 -9.50
CA ALA A 136 1.19 -10.89 -8.75
C ALA A 136 1.31 -11.35 -7.29
N GLN A 137 0.19 -11.70 -6.65
CA GLN A 137 0.16 -12.29 -5.31
C GLN A 137 0.86 -13.64 -5.29
N ARG A 138 0.55 -14.56 -6.22
CA ARG A 138 1.26 -15.85 -6.33
C ARG A 138 2.77 -15.67 -6.52
N GLY A 139 3.18 -14.74 -7.38
CA GLY A 139 4.60 -14.41 -7.55
C GLY A 139 5.24 -13.71 -6.35
N ALA A 140 4.46 -13.01 -5.51
CA ALA A 140 4.93 -12.47 -4.24
C ALA A 140 5.10 -13.59 -3.19
N ASP A 141 4.12 -14.48 -3.07
CA ASP A 141 4.16 -15.62 -2.14
C ASP A 141 5.30 -16.59 -2.47
N GLU A 142 5.58 -16.83 -3.75
CA GLU A 142 6.73 -17.63 -4.19
C GLU A 142 8.07 -16.94 -3.87
N ARG A 143 8.15 -15.61 -4.00
CA ARG A 143 9.34 -14.85 -3.59
C ARG A 143 9.52 -14.85 -2.08
N VAL A 144 8.43 -14.72 -1.32
CA VAL A 144 8.48 -14.80 0.14
C VAL A 144 8.92 -16.20 0.56
N SER A 145 8.34 -17.26 -0.01
CA SER A 145 8.70 -18.64 0.37
C SER A 145 10.16 -19.00 0.02
N THR A 146 10.68 -18.52 -1.11
CA THR A 146 12.09 -18.72 -1.47
C THR A 146 13.04 -17.92 -0.57
N VAL A 147 12.67 -16.70 -0.18
CA VAL A 147 13.46 -15.89 0.75
C VAL A 147 13.43 -16.49 2.16
N THR A 148 12.29 -16.98 2.64
CA THR A 148 12.20 -17.63 3.96
C THR A 148 12.99 -18.93 3.98
N ALA A 149 12.90 -19.76 2.94
CA ALA A 149 13.71 -20.98 2.84
C ALA A 149 15.21 -20.67 2.85
N ARG A 150 15.65 -19.65 2.10
CA ARG A 150 17.05 -19.21 2.09
C ARG A 150 17.50 -18.63 3.44
N ALA A 151 16.60 -17.95 4.17
CA ALA A 151 16.88 -17.44 5.50
C ALA A 151 17.05 -18.59 6.51
N GLU A 152 16.16 -19.59 6.48
CA GLU A 152 16.27 -20.78 7.34
C GLU A 152 17.55 -21.59 7.08
N GLU A 153 17.94 -21.76 5.82
CA GLU A 153 19.22 -22.40 5.46
C GLU A 153 20.43 -21.59 5.97
N ALA A 154 20.38 -20.26 5.85
CA ALA A 154 21.43 -19.39 6.36
C ALA A 154 21.53 -19.44 7.89
N GLU A 155 20.41 -19.49 8.61
CA GLU A 155 20.37 -19.64 10.06
C GLU A 155 20.95 -20.99 10.51
N LYS A 156 20.58 -22.10 9.85
CA LYS A 156 21.16 -23.42 10.14
C LYS A 156 22.67 -23.43 9.90
N ALA A 157 23.14 -22.88 8.79
CA ALA A 157 24.57 -22.78 8.51
C ALA A 157 25.32 -21.89 9.53
N ALA A 158 24.68 -20.83 10.03
CA ALA A 158 25.23 -20.00 11.09
C ALA A 158 25.30 -20.76 12.44
N GLN A 159 24.25 -21.50 12.80
CA GLN A 159 24.22 -22.32 14.02
C GLN A 159 25.29 -23.42 13.98
N GLU A 160 25.50 -24.09 12.84
CA GLU A 160 26.56 -25.08 12.68
C GLU A 160 27.96 -24.48 12.83
N ARG A 161 28.17 -23.26 12.30
CA ARG A 161 29.45 -22.54 12.46
C ARG A 161 29.69 -22.14 13.92
N ILE A 162 28.65 -21.68 14.62
CA ILE A 162 28.74 -21.35 16.04
C ILE A 162 29.05 -22.61 16.85
N ALA A 163 28.33 -23.71 16.62
CA ALA A 163 28.56 -24.99 17.30
C ALA A 163 29.98 -25.51 17.06
N LYS A 164 30.50 -25.39 15.83
CA LYS A 164 31.88 -25.75 15.51
C LYS A 164 32.89 -24.86 16.23
N ALA A 165 32.67 -23.54 16.22
CA ALA A 165 33.53 -22.59 16.92
C ALA A 165 33.54 -22.83 18.44
N GLU A 166 32.40 -23.15 19.04
CA GLU A 166 32.31 -23.53 20.46
C GLU A 166 33.03 -24.85 20.76
N ALA A 167 32.95 -25.84 19.87
CA ALA A 167 33.68 -27.09 20.02
C ALA A 167 35.20 -26.88 19.94
N ASP A 168 35.65 -26.07 18.98
CA ASP A 168 37.05 -25.70 18.83
C ASP A 168 37.55 -24.89 20.05
N ALA A 169 36.73 -23.97 20.57
CA ALA A 169 37.03 -23.22 21.79
C ALA A 169 37.15 -24.14 23.03
N LYS A 170 36.21 -25.06 23.25
CA LYS A 170 36.27 -26.03 24.35
C LYS A 170 37.50 -26.93 24.27
N LYS A 171 37.90 -27.34 23.07
CA LYS A 171 39.11 -28.13 22.86
C LYS A 171 40.35 -27.31 23.21
N ALA A 172 40.43 -26.05 22.77
CA ALA A 172 41.51 -25.15 23.11
C ALA A 172 41.62 -24.89 24.62
N GLU A 173 40.49 -24.71 25.32
CA GLU A 173 40.46 -24.57 26.78
C GLU A 173 40.95 -25.84 27.50
N ALA A 174 40.54 -27.03 27.03
CA ALA A 174 40.99 -28.30 27.59
C ALA A 174 42.50 -28.52 27.41
N ASP A 175 43.03 -28.16 26.23
CA ASP A 175 44.47 -28.25 25.94
C ASP A 175 45.26 -27.21 26.78
N ALA A 176 44.73 -26.00 26.95
CA ALA A 176 45.32 -24.97 27.82
C ALA A 176 45.32 -25.42 29.30
N LYS A 177 44.25 -26.06 29.78
CA LYS A 177 44.18 -26.59 31.15
C LYS A 177 45.19 -27.70 31.39
N LYS A 178 45.33 -28.65 30.44
CA LYS A 178 46.37 -29.69 30.52
C LYS A 178 47.78 -29.09 30.55
N ALA A 179 48.04 -28.09 29.71
CA ALA A 179 49.33 -27.39 29.71
C ALA A 179 49.61 -26.67 31.04
N GLN A 180 48.58 -26.10 31.68
CA GLN A 180 48.70 -25.49 33.03
C GLN A 180 48.98 -26.54 34.11
N GLU A 181 48.30 -27.69 34.09
CA GLU A 181 48.53 -28.79 35.02
C GLU A 181 49.95 -29.37 34.86
N ASP A 182 50.42 -29.56 33.63
CA ASP A 182 51.79 -30.01 33.36
C ASP A 182 52.84 -28.97 33.80
N ALA A 183 52.57 -27.68 33.62
CA ALA A 183 53.43 -26.61 34.11
C ALA A 183 53.48 -26.57 35.66
N GLN A 184 52.35 -26.80 36.34
CA GLN A 184 52.29 -26.91 37.80
C GLN A 184 53.07 -28.12 38.31
N ARG A 185 52.90 -29.30 37.70
CA ARG A 185 53.67 -30.51 38.05
C ARG A 185 55.17 -30.31 37.88
N ARG A 186 55.59 -29.60 36.82
CA ARG A 186 57.01 -29.25 36.62
C ARG A 186 57.53 -28.29 37.68
N ARG A 187 56.70 -27.32 38.12
CA ARG A 187 57.05 -26.41 39.22
C ARG A 187 57.17 -27.15 40.55
N GLU A 188 56.19 -27.99 40.90
CA GLU A 188 56.25 -28.80 42.12
C GLU A 188 57.42 -29.78 42.11
N ALA A 189 57.73 -30.39 40.96
CA ALA A 189 58.90 -31.26 40.81
C ALA A 189 60.21 -30.48 40.96
N ALA A 190 60.30 -29.26 40.42
CA ALA A 190 61.44 -28.38 40.59
C ALA A 190 61.61 -27.92 42.04
N GLU A 191 60.50 -27.61 42.74
CA GLU A 191 60.51 -27.28 44.17
C GLU A 191 60.93 -28.46 45.04
N ARG A 192 60.47 -29.68 44.73
CA ARG A 192 60.91 -30.91 45.44
C ARG A 192 62.39 -31.19 45.20
N ALA A 193 62.87 -31.03 43.95
CA ALA A 193 64.29 -31.18 43.64
C ALA A 193 65.15 -30.11 44.33
N ALA A 194 64.67 -28.87 44.42
CA ALA A 194 65.32 -27.79 45.14
C ALA A 194 65.36 -28.06 46.66
N ALA A 195 64.25 -28.54 47.24
CA ALA A 195 64.19 -28.91 48.66
C ALA A 195 65.10 -30.10 48.99
N GLU A 196 65.20 -31.09 48.10
CA GLU A 196 66.12 -32.23 48.25
C GLU A 196 67.58 -31.78 48.12
N ALA A 197 67.88 -30.83 47.22
CA ALA A 197 69.20 -30.22 47.10
C ALA A 197 69.57 -29.40 48.35
N GLU A 198 68.64 -28.63 48.92
CA GLU A 198 68.84 -27.92 50.19
C GLU A 198 69.00 -28.89 51.37
N ALA A 199 68.25 -30.00 51.42
CA ALA A 199 68.39 -31.01 52.47
C ALA A 199 69.75 -31.74 52.40
N LYS A 200 70.25 -32.00 51.19
CA LYS A 200 71.61 -32.51 50.95
C LYS A 200 72.68 -31.49 51.32
N ALA A 201 72.45 -30.20 51.07
CA ALA A 201 73.34 -29.13 51.50
C ALA A 201 73.36 -28.96 53.04
N ARG A 202 72.22 -29.07 53.71
CA ARG A 202 72.12 -29.00 55.18
C ARG A 202 72.74 -30.19 55.89
N THR A 203 72.61 -31.41 55.35
CA THR A 203 73.29 -32.60 55.89
C THR A 203 74.80 -32.56 55.69
N ALA A 204 75.28 -31.97 54.57
CA ALA A 204 76.71 -31.68 54.39
C ALA A 204 77.24 -30.59 55.35
N GLN A 205 76.37 -29.73 55.88
CA GLN A 205 76.72 -28.66 56.83
C GLN A 205 76.55 -29.05 58.32
N GLN A 206 76.08 -30.27 58.62
CA GLN A 206 75.85 -30.80 59.99
C GLN A 206 76.77 -31.98 60.38
N ALA A 207 77.85 -32.24 59.66
CA ALA A 207 78.92 -33.11 60.17
C ALA A 207 79.85 -32.31 61.11
N PRO A 208 80.11 -32.76 62.35
CA PRO A 208 81.01 -32.06 63.26
C PRO A 208 82.48 -32.34 62.91
N ALA A 209 83.32 -31.32 63.09
CA ALA A 209 84.77 -31.48 63.18
C ALA A 209 85.15 -32.28 64.44
N PRO A 210 86.23 -33.09 64.38
CA PRO A 210 87.07 -33.28 65.55
C PRO A 210 88.52 -32.86 65.27
N ALA A 211 89.10 -32.17 66.26
CA ALA A 211 90.49 -31.76 66.28
C ALA A 211 91.43 -32.94 66.64
N ALA A 212 92.56 -32.99 65.91
CA ALA A 212 93.93 -33.36 66.31
C ALA A 212 94.18 -34.46 67.36
N ALA A 213 94.88 -35.54 66.95
CA ALA A 213 96.17 -36.00 67.52
C ALA A 213 96.71 -37.26 66.78
N ALA A 214 98.02 -37.30 66.53
CA ALA A 214 98.81 -38.41 65.96
C ALA A 214 99.41 -39.30 67.09
N PRO A 215 100.33 -40.28 66.87
CA PRO A 215 100.66 -41.17 65.72
C PRO A 215 100.80 -42.68 66.11
N GLY A 216 101.05 -43.57 65.13
CA GLY A 216 101.64 -44.92 65.32
C GLY A 216 100.87 -46.06 64.62
N GLN A 217 101.16 -46.34 63.34
CA GLN A 217 102.05 -47.42 62.83
C GLN A 217 101.43 -48.83 62.81
N GLY A 218 101.39 -49.44 61.61
CA GLY A 218 101.16 -50.87 61.44
C GLY A 218 100.56 -51.28 60.09
N ASP A 219 101.42 -51.38 59.07
CA ASP A 219 101.43 -52.39 58.00
C ASP A 219 100.29 -52.46 56.96
N GLN A 220 100.58 -52.11 55.70
CA GLN A 220 101.01 -52.99 54.58
C GLN A 220 99.80 -53.28 53.66
N ALA A 221 99.87 -53.20 52.33
CA ALA A 221 100.97 -53.10 51.39
C ALA A 221 100.43 -52.37 50.13
N ALA A 222 101.19 -51.40 49.61
CA ALA A 222 102.03 -51.56 48.41
C ALA A 222 101.19 -51.59 47.12
N ALA A 223 101.25 -50.59 46.24
CA ALA A 223 102.38 -50.14 45.43
C ALA A 223 101.85 -50.22 43.98
N PHE A 224 102.01 -49.22 43.12
CA PHE A 224 103.24 -48.61 42.65
C PHE A 224 102.87 -47.17 42.20
N ALA A 225 103.51 -46.07 42.62
CA ALA A 225 104.91 -45.65 42.48
C ALA A 225 105.40 -45.80 41.03
N GLY A 226 105.92 -44.81 40.31
CA GLY A 226 106.34 -43.46 40.60
C GLY A 226 106.50 -42.73 39.26
N GLY A 227 107.15 -41.58 39.14
CA GLY A 227 107.82 -40.76 40.11
C GLY A 227 107.87 -39.35 39.54
N ALA A 228 108.03 -38.39 40.43
CA ALA A 228 108.40 -37.03 40.08
C ALA A 228 109.69 -37.05 39.26
N ALA A 229 109.63 -36.52 38.05
CA ALA A 229 110.75 -35.89 37.39
C ALA A 229 110.17 -34.84 36.43
N THR A 230 110.56 -33.59 36.69
CA THR A 230 110.36 -32.38 35.90
C THR A 230 108.94 -31.78 35.83
N GLY A 231 108.85 -30.50 36.24
CA GLY A 231 107.70 -29.67 35.93
C GLY A 231 107.49 -29.60 34.42
N GLY A 232 106.26 -29.81 33.96
CA GLY A 232 105.87 -29.66 32.55
C GLY A 232 104.59 -30.38 32.10
N GLY A 233 104.12 -31.44 32.78
CA GLY A 233 103.07 -32.33 32.24
C GLY A 233 101.61 -32.08 32.69
N ALA A 234 101.34 -31.83 33.98
CA ALA A 234 99.96 -31.65 34.48
C ALA A 234 99.36 -30.29 34.08
N SER A 235 100.20 -29.26 33.99
CA SER A 235 99.85 -27.96 33.44
C SER A 235 99.48 -28.05 31.94
N GLY A 236 100.09 -28.98 31.19
CA GLY A 236 99.78 -29.21 29.77
C GLY A 236 98.39 -29.78 29.54
N LEU A 237 97.93 -30.71 30.38
CA LEU A 237 96.58 -31.27 30.31
C LEU A 237 95.51 -30.29 30.81
N ILE A 238 95.79 -29.51 31.85
CA ILE A 238 94.88 -28.45 32.31
C ILE A 238 94.80 -27.33 31.26
N ALA A 239 95.92 -26.96 30.63
CA ALA A 239 95.92 -25.99 29.54
C ALA A 239 95.18 -26.52 28.29
N LEU A 240 95.26 -27.82 28.00
CA LEU A 240 94.48 -28.43 26.93
C LEU A 240 92.98 -28.46 27.27
N ALA A 241 92.62 -28.77 28.51
CA ALA A 241 91.23 -28.77 28.97
C ALA A 241 90.63 -27.37 29.01
N GLN A 242 91.39 -26.36 29.46
CA GLN A 242 91.01 -24.95 29.41
C GLN A 242 90.87 -24.49 27.95
N ARG A 243 91.79 -24.85 27.06
CA ARG A 243 91.71 -24.52 25.64
C ARG A 243 90.50 -25.17 24.96
N LEU A 244 90.22 -26.44 25.24
CA LEU A 244 89.05 -27.15 24.71
C LEU A 244 87.75 -26.55 25.28
N HIS A 245 87.77 -26.13 26.54
CA HIS A 245 86.63 -25.45 27.15
C HIS A 245 86.40 -24.08 26.52
N ASP A 246 87.43 -23.27 26.37
CA ASP A 246 87.37 -21.95 25.72
C ASP A 246 86.93 -22.09 24.25
N GLU A 247 87.38 -23.14 23.57
CA GLU A 247 86.96 -23.49 22.20
C GLU A 247 85.47 -23.85 22.16
N HIS A 248 84.98 -24.73 23.04
CA HIS A 248 83.55 -25.05 23.11
C HIS A 248 82.69 -23.87 23.56
N VAL A 249 83.20 -22.99 24.42
CA VAL A 249 82.50 -21.75 24.81
C VAL A 249 82.44 -20.80 23.62
N ALA A 250 83.50 -20.66 22.84
CA ALA A 250 83.52 -19.85 21.62
C ALA A 250 82.60 -20.42 20.53
N GLU A 251 82.57 -21.74 20.35
CA GLU A 251 81.65 -22.43 19.45
C GLU A 251 80.19 -22.25 19.90
N GLY A 252 79.91 -22.39 21.19
CA GLY A 252 78.59 -22.18 21.77
C GLY A 252 78.10 -20.74 21.61
N GLN A 253 78.98 -19.75 21.84
CA GLN A 253 78.70 -18.34 21.58
C GLN A 253 78.42 -18.08 20.09
N SER A 254 79.23 -18.65 19.19
CA SER A 254 79.02 -18.52 17.75
C SER A 254 77.69 -19.13 17.31
N GLN A 255 77.31 -20.29 17.84
CA GLN A 255 76.03 -20.94 17.56
C GLN A 255 74.85 -20.15 18.14
N HIS A 256 74.98 -19.64 19.36
CA HIS A 256 73.99 -18.78 19.98
C HIS A 256 73.75 -17.51 19.15
N ASP A 257 74.82 -16.82 18.74
CA ASP A 257 74.72 -15.59 17.97
C ASP A 257 74.11 -15.84 16.59
N LYS A 258 74.42 -16.97 15.95
CA LYS A 258 73.76 -17.42 14.72
C LYS A 258 72.26 -17.64 14.92
N LEU A 259 71.87 -18.37 15.97
CA LEU A 259 70.45 -18.63 16.27
C LEU A 259 69.70 -17.34 16.60
N VAL A 260 70.33 -16.42 17.33
CA VAL A 260 69.74 -15.10 17.63
C VAL A 260 69.58 -14.28 16.36
N ALA A 261 70.56 -14.30 15.45
CA ALA A 261 70.46 -13.61 14.16
C ALA A 261 69.35 -14.20 13.29
N GLU A 262 69.26 -15.53 13.19
CA GLU A 262 68.20 -16.22 12.45
C GLU A 262 66.82 -15.97 13.06
N ALA A 263 66.70 -15.99 14.39
CA ALA A 263 65.45 -15.72 15.08
C ALA A 263 64.99 -14.26 14.88
N LYS A 264 65.92 -13.30 14.93
CA LYS A 264 65.64 -11.88 14.63
C LYS A 264 65.20 -11.70 13.19
N ALA A 265 65.89 -12.32 12.23
CA ALA A 265 65.51 -12.24 10.81
C ALA A 265 64.09 -12.81 10.56
N LYS A 266 63.77 -13.97 11.14
CA LYS A 266 62.43 -14.58 11.04
C LYS A 266 61.36 -13.73 11.72
N PHE A 267 61.69 -13.11 12.85
CA PHE A 267 60.77 -12.21 13.54
C PHE A 267 60.47 -10.96 12.70
N GLU A 268 61.50 -10.30 12.16
CA GLU A 268 61.33 -9.14 11.29
C GLU A 268 60.53 -9.50 10.03
N GLU A 269 60.77 -10.68 9.44
CA GLU A 269 59.99 -11.18 8.33
C GLU A 269 58.50 -11.40 8.70
N LEU A 270 58.22 -12.06 9.81
CA LEU A 270 56.85 -12.29 10.27
C LEU A 270 56.11 -10.99 10.61
N VAL A 271 56.80 -10.04 11.25
CA VAL A 271 56.23 -8.71 11.54
C VAL A 271 55.96 -7.96 10.24
N GLY A 272 56.89 -8.00 9.27
CA GLY A 272 56.71 -7.39 7.96
C GLY A 272 55.54 -7.99 7.19
N GLN A 273 55.40 -9.32 7.18
CA GLN A 273 54.24 -10.01 6.59
C GLN A 273 52.93 -9.66 7.32
N GLY A 274 52.96 -9.54 8.65
CA GLY A 274 51.81 -9.15 9.46
C GLY A 274 51.36 -7.71 9.16
N GLN A 275 52.30 -6.78 9.09
CA GLN A 275 52.04 -5.38 8.74
C GLN A 275 51.52 -5.26 7.30
N ALA A 276 52.14 -5.93 6.34
CA ALA A 276 51.67 -5.92 4.95
C ALA A 276 50.24 -6.46 4.81
N ARG A 277 49.91 -7.57 5.49
CA ARG A 277 48.54 -8.12 5.50
C ARG A 277 47.55 -7.20 6.17
N HIS A 278 47.95 -6.56 7.27
CA HIS A 278 47.10 -5.58 7.96
C HIS A 278 46.76 -4.41 7.05
N ASP A 279 47.76 -3.81 6.41
CA ASP A 279 47.57 -2.65 5.54
C ASP A 279 46.74 -2.99 4.30
N GLU A 280 46.93 -4.20 3.76
CA GLU A 280 46.11 -4.73 2.68
C GLU A 280 44.63 -4.88 3.10
N LEU A 281 44.36 -5.42 4.29
CA LEU A 281 43.00 -5.58 4.81
C LEU A 281 42.33 -4.24 5.10
N VAL A 282 43.08 -3.29 5.68
CA VAL A 282 42.58 -1.93 5.92
C VAL A 282 42.23 -1.26 4.60
N THR A 283 43.10 -1.35 3.59
CA THR A 283 42.87 -0.76 2.26
C THR A 283 41.68 -1.39 1.57
N LYS A 284 41.54 -2.72 1.62
CA LYS A 284 40.38 -3.44 1.08
C LYS A 284 39.10 -3.04 1.79
N GLY A 285 39.12 -2.96 3.12
CA GLY A 285 37.98 -2.53 3.93
C GLY A 285 37.54 -1.09 3.62
N GLN A 286 38.50 -0.16 3.50
CA GLN A 286 38.24 1.23 3.11
C GLN A 286 37.62 1.31 1.71
N THR A 287 38.21 0.61 0.74
CA THR A 287 37.71 0.60 -0.65
C THR A 287 36.29 0.04 -0.73
N GLN A 288 36.01 -1.06 -0.01
CA GLN A 288 34.67 -1.65 0.05
C GLN A 288 33.67 -0.72 0.73
N HIS A 289 34.08 -0.06 1.81
CA HIS A 289 33.24 0.91 2.51
C HIS A 289 32.88 2.10 1.60
N ASP A 290 33.86 2.66 0.90
CA ASP A 290 33.65 3.80 0.00
C ASP A 290 32.76 3.42 -1.20
N ASP A 291 32.95 2.22 -1.77
CA ASP A 291 32.10 1.68 -2.83
C ASP A 291 30.65 1.48 -2.35
N LEU A 292 30.45 0.95 -1.15
CA LEU A 292 29.11 0.81 -0.56
C LEU A 292 28.45 2.17 -0.30
N LEU A 293 29.19 3.14 0.23
CA LEU A 293 28.67 4.50 0.42
C LEU A 293 28.33 5.18 -0.91
N SER A 294 29.16 5.00 -1.93
CA SER A 294 28.92 5.54 -3.27
C SER A 294 27.67 4.95 -3.90
N ARG A 295 27.52 3.61 -3.86
CA ARG A 295 26.31 2.92 -4.35
C ARG A 295 25.07 3.33 -3.59
N GLY A 296 25.14 3.37 -2.25
CA GLY A 296 24.03 3.79 -1.41
C GLY A 296 23.59 5.23 -1.71
N LYS A 297 24.53 6.14 -1.94
CA LYS A 297 24.23 7.53 -2.37
C LYS A 297 23.58 7.58 -3.75
N ALA A 298 24.11 6.83 -4.72
CA ALA A 298 23.58 6.80 -6.08
C ALA A 298 22.16 6.20 -6.13
N GLU A 299 21.91 5.12 -5.39
CA GLU A 299 20.57 4.54 -5.27
C GLU A 299 19.59 5.48 -4.56
N ASN A 300 20.04 6.16 -3.50
CA ASN A 300 19.21 7.15 -2.81
C ASN A 300 18.84 8.31 -3.73
N GLU A 301 19.81 8.87 -4.47
CA GLU A 301 19.58 9.95 -5.43
C GLU A 301 18.61 9.52 -6.54
N LYS A 302 18.74 8.28 -7.03
CA LYS A 302 17.81 7.71 -8.00
C LYS A 302 16.39 7.59 -7.43
N LEU A 303 16.24 7.02 -6.22
CA LEU A 303 14.93 6.88 -5.57
C LEU A 303 14.28 8.25 -5.28
N VAL A 304 15.07 9.23 -4.86
CA VAL A 304 14.60 10.60 -4.65
C VAL A 304 14.23 11.25 -5.98
N GLY A 305 15.00 11.04 -7.05
CA GLY A 305 14.68 11.53 -8.39
C GLY A 305 13.39 10.93 -8.97
N GLU A 306 13.21 9.62 -8.82
CA GLU A 306 11.99 8.92 -9.23
C GLU A 306 10.78 9.39 -8.40
N GLY A 307 10.94 9.49 -7.08
CA GLY A 307 9.88 9.95 -6.18
C GLY A 307 9.47 11.40 -6.44
N THR A 308 10.43 12.30 -6.67
CA THR A 308 10.14 13.70 -7.02
C THR A 308 9.47 13.80 -8.38
N SER A 309 9.91 13.05 -9.40
CA SER A 309 9.25 13.03 -10.71
C SER A 309 7.81 12.51 -10.64
N GLN A 310 7.56 11.43 -9.89
CA GLN A 310 6.22 10.88 -9.71
C GLN A 310 5.32 11.86 -8.95
N ARG A 311 5.83 12.48 -7.88
CA ARG A 311 5.10 13.50 -7.12
C ARG A 311 4.73 14.69 -8.01
N ASP A 312 5.67 15.20 -8.79
CA ASP A 312 5.45 16.37 -9.63
C ASP A 312 4.44 16.07 -10.75
N LYS A 313 4.44 14.84 -11.31
CA LYS A 313 3.39 14.35 -12.22
C LYS A 313 2.01 14.33 -11.54
N LEU A 314 1.91 13.74 -10.35
CA LEU A 314 0.65 13.68 -9.60
C LEU A 314 0.11 15.08 -9.27
N ILE A 315 1.01 16.01 -8.89
CA ILE A 315 0.63 17.40 -8.63
C ILE A 315 0.17 18.08 -9.94
N GLY A 316 0.85 17.85 -11.06
CA GLY A 316 0.46 18.38 -12.36
C GLY A 316 -0.91 17.88 -12.81
N ASP A 317 -1.16 16.57 -12.70
CA ASP A 317 -2.43 15.94 -13.05
C ASP A 317 -3.57 16.43 -12.14
N ALA A 318 -3.32 16.48 -10.83
CA ALA A 318 -4.29 16.99 -9.85
C ALA A 318 -4.62 18.48 -10.09
N THR A 319 -3.61 19.29 -10.37
CA THR A 319 -3.79 20.72 -10.66
C THR A 319 -4.57 20.92 -11.95
N SER A 320 -4.26 20.16 -13.00
CA SER A 320 -4.96 20.22 -14.28
C SER A 320 -6.43 19.80 -14.14
N LYS A 321 -6.69 18.71 -13.41
CA LYS A 321 -8.06 18.24 -13.13
C LYS A 321 -8.84 19.25 -12.28
N SER A 322 -8.20 19.86 -11.28
CA SER A 322 -8.83 20.90 -10.46
C SER A 322 -9.17 22.14 -11.28
N GLN A 323 -8.24 22.62 -12.12
CA GLN A 323 -8.50 23.74 -13.03
C GLN A 323 -9.62 23.42 -14.03
N GLY A 324 -9.67 22.20 -14.56
CA GLY A 324 -10.77 21.73 -15.42
C GLY A 324 -12.12 21.75 -14.69
N MET A 325 -12.19 21.22 -13.47
CA MET A 325 -13.41 21.25 -12.67
C MET A 325 -13.88 22.68 -12.35
N VAL A 326 -12.94 23.59 -12.08
CA VAL A 326 -13.27 25.01 -11.84
C VAL A 326 -13.82 25.65 -13.12
N ALA A 327 -13.18 25.43 -14.27
CA ALA A 327 -13.66 25.94 -15.55
C ALA A 327 -15.06 25.40 -15.91
N GLU A 328 -15.30 24.10 -15.71
CA GLU A 328 -16.62 23.50 -15.92
C GLU A 328 -17.67 24.07 -14.95
N ALA A 329 -17.32 24.30 -13.70
CA ALA A 329 -18.22 24.90 -12.72
C ALA A 329 -18.56 26.35 -13.08
N GLU A 330 -17.59 27.13 -13.54
CA GLU A 330 -17.80 28.50 -14.02
C GLU A 330 -18.68 28.54 -15.27
N GLU A 331 -18.48 27.61 -16.21
CA GLU A 331 -19.32 27.51 -17.40
C GLU A 331 -20.77 27.11 -17.04
N LYS A 332 -20.95 26.11 -16.17
CA LYS A 332 -22.28 25.72 -15.65
C LYS A 332 -22.95 26.89 -14.94
N LYS A 333 -22.22 27.63 -14.11
CA LYS A 333 -22.73 28.84 -13.44
C LYS A 333 -23.19 29.88 -14.46
N LYS A 334 -22.37 30.18 -15.47
CA LYS A 334 -22.72 31.13 -16.53
C LYS A 334 -23.98 30.71 -17.29
N ARG A 335 -24.10 29.41 -17.60
CA ARG A 335 -25.28 28.84 -18.26
C ARG A 335 -26.54 28.98 -17.42
N ILE A 336 -26.47 28.60 -16.14
CA ILE A 336 -27.62 28.70 -15.22
C ILE A 336 -28.06 30.16 -15.06
N LEU A 337 -27.11 31.10 -14.93
CA LEU A 337 -27.43 32.53 -14.86
C LEU A 337 -28.10 33.03 -16.14
N GLY A 338 -27.59 32.64 -17.31
CA GLY A 338 -28.21 32.97 -18.59
C GLY A 338 -29.64 32.42 -18.72
N ASP A 339 -29.86 31.16 -18.32
CA ASP A 339 -31.19 30.54 -18.32
C ASP A 339 -32.14 31.27 -17.33
N LEU A 340 -31.63 31.69 -16.16
CA LEU A 340 -32.39 32.48 -15.19
C LEU A 340 -32.78 33.85 -15.75
N GLU A 341 -31.86 34.54 -16.44
CA GLU A 341 -32.13 35.83 -17.08
C GLU A 341 -33.17 35.73 -18.19
N GLN A 342 -33.12 34.66 -18.99
CA GLN A 342 -34.14 34.39 -20.00
C GLN A 342 -35.52 34.17 -19.38
N ARG A 343 -35.60 33.30 -18.35
CA ARG A 343 -36.86 33.06 -17.62
C ARG A 343 -37.39 34.32 -16.97
N LYS A 344 -36.50 35.15 -16.38
CA LYS A 344 -36.88 36.45 -15.81
C LYS A 344 -37.52 37.34 -16.88
N THR A 345 -36.89 37.45 -18.05
CA THR A 345 -37.40 38.27 -19.16
C THR A 345 -38.74 37.76 -19.68
N GLU A 346 -38.91 36.43 -19.76
CA GLU A 346 -40.17 35.80 -20.17
C GLU A 346 -41.29 36.06 -19.16
N VAL A 347 -41.01 35.91 -17.86
CA VAL A 347 -41.97 36.23 -16.80
C VAL A 347 -42.32 37.72 -16.80
N GLU A 348 -41.33 38.61 -17.00
CA GLU A 348 -41.58 40.06 -17.14
C GLU A 348 -42.50 40.37 -18.33
N LYS A 349 -42.32 39.68 -19.46
CA LYS A 349 -43.20 39.81 -20.62
C LYS A 349 -44.62 39.31 -20.33
N GLN A 350 -44.76 38.15 -19.69
CA GLN A 350 -46.07 37.62 -19.29
C GLN A 350 -46.80 38.58 -18.32
N ILE A 351 -46.08 39.21 -17.39
CA ILE A 351 -46.64 40.23 -16.50
C ILE A 351 -47.13 41.45 -17.29
N ALA A 352 -46.37 41.90 -18.29
CA ALA A 352 -46.78 43.02 -19.14
C ALA A 352 -48.03 42.68 -19.97
N ASP A 353 -48.09 41.48 -20.54
CA ASP A 353 -49.25 40.98 -21.30
C ASP A 353 -50.49 40.80 -20.41
N LEU A 354 -50.33 40.31 -19.18
CA LEU A 354 -51.44 40.21 -18.22
C LEU A 354 -51.96 41.58 -17.80
N LYS A 355 -51.08 42.58 -17.63
CA LYS A 355 -51.48 43.96 -17.30
C LYS A 355 -52.21 44.64 -18.46
N SER A 356 -51.78 44.42 -19.70
CA SER A 356 -52.49 44.94 -20.87
C SER A 356 -53.87 44.28 -21.01
N PHE A 357 -53.94 42.97 -20.82
CA PHE A 357 -55.20 42.24 -20.79
C PHE A 357 -56.15 42.74 -19.69
N GLU A 358 -55.65 42.98 -18.47
CA GLU A 358 -56.43 43.56 -17.37
C GLU A 358 -56.99 44.95 -17.74
N LYS A 359 -56.15 45.81 -18.32
CA LYS A 359 -56.55 47.15 -18.75
C LYS A 359 -57.64 47.10 -19.82
N ASP A 360 -57.46 46.26 -20.84
CA ASP A 360 -58.42 46.09 -21.93
C ASP A 360 -59.72 45.47 -21.44
N TYR A 361 -59.65 44.47 -20.56
CA TYR A 361 -60.82 43.85 -19.92
C TYR A 361 -61.61 44.86 -19.09
N ARG A 362 -60.93 45.69 -18.28
CA ARG A 362 -61.56 46.78 -17.53
C ARG A 362 -62.22 47.81 -18.42
N SER A 363 -61.59 48.18 -19.54
CA SER A 363 -62.20 49.09 -20.52
C SER A 363 -63.47 48.48 -21.10
N ARG A 364 -63.42 47.24 -21.60
CA ARG A 364 -64.58 46.55 -22.17
C ARG A 364 -65.71 46.38 -21.16
N LEU A 365 -65.40 46.04 -19.91
CA LEU A 365 -66.39 45.92 -18.85
C LEU A 365 -67.03 47.28 -18.54
N LYS A 366 -66.23 48.35 -18.49
CA LYS A 366 -66.75 49.71 -18.30
C LYS A 366 -67.65 50.15 -19.46
N ASP A 367 -67.26 49.89 -20.70
CA ASP A 367 -68.04 50.22 -21.89
C ASP A 367 -69.36 49.43 -21.91
N TYR A 368 -69.33 48.15 -21.57
CA TYR A 368 -70.52 47.31 -21.45
C TYR A 368 -71.50 47.82 -20.38
N ILE A 369 -71.01 48.06 -19.16
CA ILE A 369 -71.84 48.58 -18.06
C ILE A 369 -72.40 49.97 -18.41
N SER A 370 -71.60 50.84 -19.01
CA SER A 370 -72.05 52.18 -19.43
C SER A 370 -73.09 52.11 -20.55
N GLY A 371 -72.93 51.18 -21.49
CA GLY A 371 -73.92 50.91 -22.54
C GLY A 371 -75.24 50.39 -21.98
N GLN A 372 -75.21 49.43 -21.06
CA GLN A 372 -76.42 48.94 -20.38
C GLN A 372 -77.12 50.04 -19.57
N LEU A 373 -76.36 50.92 -18.90
CA LEU A 373 -76.91 52.09 -18.21
C LEU A 373 -77.58 53.08 -19.19
N ALA A 374 -76.95 53.35 -20.33
CA ALA A 374 -77.53 54.22 -21.35
C ALA A 374 -78.81 53.64 -21.95
N GLU A 375 -78.87 52.33 -22.21
CA GLU A 375 -80.09 51.65 -22.63
C GLU A 375 -81.20 51.79 -21.56
N LEU A 376 -80.88 51.59 -20.29
CA LEU A 376 -81.84 51.78 -19.19
C LEU A 376 -82.35 53.23 -19.10
N ASP A 377 -81.49 54.24 -19.27
CA ASP A 377 -81.93 55.66 -19.32
C ASP A 377 -82.82 55.94 -20.53
N THR A 378 -82.55 55.34 -21.69
CA THR A 378 -83.42 55.48 -22.88
C THR A 378 -84.77 54.78 -22.72
N VAL A 379 -84.81 53.62 -22.06
CA VAL A 379 -86.08 52.92 -21.75
C VAL A 379 -86.87 53.67 -20.69
N GLY A 380 -86.21 54.27 -19.69
CA GLY A 380 -86.85 55.13 -18.69
C GLY A 380 -87.40 56.44 -19.27
N THR A 381 -86.87 56.92 -20.39
CA THR A 381 -87.37 58.12 -21.08
C THR A 381 -88.47 57.83 -22.10
N THR A 382 -88.54 56.62 -22.67
CA THR A 382 -89.64 56.22 -23.56
C THR A 382 -90.96 55.90 -22.84
N GLU A 383 -90.96 55.75 -21.51
CA GLU A 383 -92.19 55.73 -20.70
C GLU A 383 -92.78 57.12 -20.40
N ARG A 384 -92.22 58.21 -20.93
CA ARG A 384 -92.84 59.55 -20.79
C ARG A 384 -93.08 60.29 -22.11
N PRO A 385 -94.02 59.85 -22.97
CA PRO A 385 -94.72 60.74 -23.89
C PRO A 385 -96.10 61.12 -23.32
N ALA A 386 -96.12 62.36 -22.82
CA ALA A 386 -97.25 63.28 -22.63
C ALA A 386 -98.68 62.81 -22.94
N GLN A 387 -99.59 63.09 -21.98
CA GLN A 387 -100.88 63.70 -22.32
C GLN A 387 -101.01 65.10 -21.71
N LYS A 388 -101.49 65.95 -22.61
CA LYS A 388 -101.62 67.40 -22.65
C LYS A 388 -102.84 67.94 -21.88
N GLN A 389 -102.73 69.22 -21.56
CA GLN A 389 -103.74 70.29 -21.71
C GLN A 389 -104.87 70.43 -20.67
N GLY A 390 -104.93 71.67 -20.16
CA GLY A 390 -105.93 72.32 -19.33
C GLY A 390 -105.40 73.70 -18.99
#